data_AF-A0A1D8P4P4-F1
#
_entry.id   AF-A0A1D8P4P4-F1
#
_cell.length_a   1.000
_cell.length_b   1.000
_cell.length_c   1.000
_cell.angle_alpha   90.00
_cell.angle_beta   90.00
_cell.angle_gamma   90.00
#
_symmetry.space_group_name_H-M   'P 1'
#
loop_
_entity.id
_entity.type
_entity.pdbx_description
1 polymer ?
#
loop_
_entity_poly.entity_id
_entity_poly.type
_entity_poly.pdbx_seq_one_letter_code
_entity_poly.pdbx_strand_id
1 'polypeptide(L)'
;MSFNFYCFTDLKHVSQPDYSYWCWAACLSKMIYGLKSNSNIGSKQCELVGSYKEYKSLNNWNNHLCTDCCSSSNNIPSGCNIGLRENDLSDLFSQGGFNAQEIALNNLSSFDYIKSILISHQSPIVIKLNNNGNSHMNLINGFGEFNNCQYILLSDPLKNIGETYIEFSHFTYGINKEKVWKTALNSHNLVKDKLLESSIEFIEKFIEEHIANSEDQSLKKIWNYLGHRDPSFIAQGILEISNKREDIGYKEEFLIKLKRDFNEKFLEGNCEQKINKDLVVYTDVNFIHENQLNIENKYKILRGDAQSYIEDYATRINVEIRDEEIWVKPISFPKDYILKSEWQNYYTFLSALHKNPKISYFKTEKRLPPLEGMAIA
;
A
#
# COMPACT_ATOMS: atom_id res chain seq x y z
N MET A 1 -28.77 7.07 9.83
CA MET A 1 -27.66 6.88 10.80
C MET A 1 -26.46 7.70 10.30
N SER A 2 -25.67 8.32 11.17
CA SER A 2 -24.62 9.25 10.74
C SER A 2 -23.30 8.54 10.46
N PHE A 3 -22.89 8.52 9.18
CA PHE A 3 -21.56 8.11 8.75
C PHE A 3 -20.53 9.18 9.16
N ASN A 4 -19.64 8.85 10.10
CA ASN A 4 -18.71 9.80 10.70
C ASN A 4 -17.27 9.26 10.63
N PHE A 5 -16.66 9.26 9.45
CA PHE A 5 -15.26 8.89 9.26
C PHE A 5 -14.42 10.10 8.91
N TYR A 6 -13.27 10.21 9.57
CA TYR A 6 -12.33 11.31 9.43
C TYR A 6 -10.91 10.78 9.25
N CYS A 7 -10.13 11.45 8.41
CA CYS A 7 -8.72 11.19 8.18
C CYS A 7 -7.98 12.48 7.88
N PHE A 8 -6.65 12.50 8.04
CA PHE A 8 -5.87 13.65 7.61
C PHE A 8 -5.79 13.72 6.08
N THR A 9 -5.94 14.93 5.53
CA THR A 9 -5.82 15.20 4.10
C THR A 9 -4.45 14.86 3.56
N ASP A 10 -4.38 14.46 2.29
CA ASP A 10 -3.16 14.36 1.49
C ASP A 10 -2.07 13.39 2.02
N LEU A 11 -2.36 12.61 3.06
CA LEU A 11 -1.50 11.54 3.56
C LEU A 11 -1.49 10.32 2.62
N LYS A 12 -0.82 10.44 1.47
CA LYS A 12 -0.63 9.33 0.54
C LYS A 12 0.17 8.18 1.18
N HIS A 13 -0.09 6.96 0.73
CA HIS A 13 0.69 5.81 1.16
C HIS A 13 2.15 5.96 0.71
N VAL A 14 3.08 5.66 1.62
CA VAL A 14 4.53 5.68 1.37
C VAL A 14 5.06 4.34 1.89
N SER A 15 5.42 3.45 0.96
CA SER A 15 6.01 2.16 1.31
C SER A 15 7.46 2.35 1.75
N GLN A 16 7.89 1.59 2.75
CA GLN A 16 9.33 1.48 3.02
C GLN A 16 9.99 0.60 1.95
N PRO A 17 11.29 0.79 1.66
CA PRO A 17 12.03 -0.17 0.85
C PRO A 17 12.03 -1.57 1.47
N ASP A 18 12.02 -2.58 0.60
CA ASP A 18 12.11 -3.98 1.03
C ASP A 18 13.38 -4.22 1.86
N TYR A 19 13.27 -5.05 2.89
CA TYR A 19 14.36 -5.43 3.80
C TYR A 19 15.06 -4.23 4.50
N SER A 20 14.37 -3.09 4.61
CA SER A 20 14.87 -1.90 5.30
C SER A 20 14.34 -1.76 6.72
N TYR A 21 15.09 -1.03 7.56
CA TYR A 21 14.65 -0.54 8.87
C TYR A 21 14.01 0.85 8.79
N TRP A 22 13.49 1.24 7.61
CA TRP A 22 13.04 2.61 7.32
C TRP A 22 11.56 2.86 7.57
N CYS A 23 10.85 1.98 8.30
CA CYS A 23 9.44 2.19 8.68
C CYS A 23 9.19 3.59 9.28
N TRP A 24 10.12 4.05 10.12
CA TRP A 24 10.07 5.37 10.74
C TRP A 24 10.21 6.51 9.73
N ALA A 25 11.11 6.36 8.75
CA ALA A 25 11.36 7.36 7.72
C ALA A 25 10.18 7.42 6.74
N ALA A 26 9.57 6.28 6.42
CA ALA A 26 8.35 6.21 5.62
C ALA A 26 7.18 6.93 6.32
N CYS A 27 6.98 6.67 7.63
CA CYS A 27 5.97 7.36 8.43
C CYS A 27 6.21 8.87 8.47
N LEU A 28 7.43 9.31 8.80
CA LEU A 28 7.75 10.73 8.90
C LEU A 28 7.66 11.43 7.53
N SER A 29 8.15 10.80 6.45
CA SER A 29 8.03 11.30 5.08
C SER A 29 6.57 11.49 4.68
N LYS A 30 5.72 10.50 4.98
CA LYS A 30 4.27 10.59 4.76
C LYS A 30 3.65 11.78 5.49
N MET A 31 4.01 11.99 6.75
CA MET A 31 3.54 13.13 7.54
C MET A 31 4.04 14.46 6.98
N ILE A 32 5.33 14.60 6.65
CA ILE A 32 5.91 15.83 6.11
C ILE A 32 5.22 16.21 4.80
N TYR A 33 5.09 15.27 3.86
CA TYR A 33 4.49 15.55 2.57
C TYR A 33 3.00 15.87 2.67
N GLY A 34 2.23 15.01 3.33
CA GLY A 34 0.78 15.17 3.33
C GLY A 34 0.31 16.34 4.20
N LEU A 35 1.01 16.63 5.29
CA LEU A 35 0.69 17.76 6.16
C LEU A 35 1.46 19.04 5.83
N LYS A 36 2.27 19.01 4.77
CA LYS A 36 3.08 20.15 4.29
C LYS A 36 3.91 20.79 5.40
N SER A 37 4.56 19.94 6.20
CA SER A 37 5.37 20.36 7.34
C SER A 37 6.65 21.08 6.88
N ASN A 38 7.10 22.05 7.68
CA ASN A 38 8.37 22.73 7.50
C ASN A 38 9.52 21.89 8.07
N SER A 39 9.89 20.82 7.38
CA SER A 39 11.00 19.94 7.79
C SER A 39 12.37 20.56 7.48
N ASN A 40 13.29 20.48 8.46
CA ASN A 40 14.68 20.91 8.31
C ASN A 40 15.62 19.80 7.80
N ILE A 41 15.14 18.56 7.79
CA ILE A 41 15.94 17.35 7.49
C ILE A 41 15.49 16.67 6.19
N GLY A 42 14.82 17.42 5.32
CA GLY A 42 14.26 16.92 4.07
C GLY A 42 12.89 16.28 4.23
N SER A 43 12.39 15.69 3.15
CA SER A 43 11.02 15.16 3.07
C SER A 43 10.95 13.73 2.53
N LYS A 44 11.97 13.29 1.79
CA LYS A 44 12.06 11.91 1.29
C LYS A 44 12.67 10.99 2.34
N GLN A 45 12.28 9.73 2.33
CA GLN A 45 12.83 8.71 3.25
C GLN A 45 14.37 8.70 3.27
N CYS A 46 15.00 8.77 2.10
CA CYS A 46 16.47 8.75 1.99
C CYS A 46 17.13 10.01 2.56
N GLU A 47 16.49 11.17 2.45
CA GLU A 47 16.97 12.44 3.03
C GLU A 47 16.90 12.36 4.57
N LEU A 48 15.75 11.91 5.09
CA LEU A 48 15.52 11.73 6.54
C LEU A 48 16.53 10.76 7.16
N VAL A 49 16.79 9.64 6.48
CA VAL A 49 17.78 8.64 6.92
C VAL A 49 19.20 9.19 6.85
N GLY A 50 19.55 9.93 5.79
CA GLY A 50 20.84 10.60 5.66
C GLY A 50 21.08 11.56 6.82
N SER A 51 20.12 12.45 7.09
CA SER A 51 20.23 13.41 8.19
C SER A 51 20.31 12.73 9.56
N TYR A 52 19.55 11.66 9.80
CA TYR A 52 19.64 10.90 11.04
C TYR A 52 20.99 10.17 11.18
N LYS A 53 21.54 9.61 10.09
CA LYS A 53 22.88 8.98 10.08
C LYS A 53 23.96 10.00 10.46
N GLU A 54 23.90 11.20 9.89
CA GLU A 54 24.83 12.28 10.20
C GLU A 54 24.70 12.72 11.67
N TYR A 55 23.47 12.87 12.18
CA TYR A 55 23.22 13.12 13.61
C TYR A 55 23.86 12.06 14.51
N LYS A 56 23.76 10.77 14.16
CA LYS A 56 24.44 9.70 14.93
C LYS A 56 25.97 9.82 14.92
N SER A 57 26.55 10.37 13.85
CA SER A 57 28.00 10.53 13.72
C SER A 57 28.52 11.79 14.42
N LEU A 58 27.78 12.89 14.33
CA LEU A 58 28.21 14.21 14.81
C LEU A 58 27.62 14.60 16.17
N ASN A 59 26.61 13.86 16.65
CA ASN A 59 25.77 14.21 17.81
C ASN A 59 25.16 15.63 17.71
N ASN A 60 24.88 16.08 16.49
CA ASN A 60 24.24 17.36 16.23
C ASN A 60 23.42 17.29 14.95
N TRP A 61 22.27 17.97 14.92
CA TRP A 61 21.48 18.13 13.72
C TRP A 61 22.14 19.16 12.82
N ASN A 62 22.51 18.75 11.62
CA ASN A 62 22.99 19.67 10.61
C ASN A 62 21.81 20.14 9.75
N ASN A 63 21.69 21.45 9.53
CA ASN A 63 20.59 22.04 8.76
C ASN A 63 20.81 21.91 7.23
N HIS A 64 21.68 21.01 6.82
CA HIS A 64 21.94 20.70 5.42
C HIS A 64 21.22 19.42 5.02
N LEU A 65 20.61 19.44 3.84
CA LEU A 65 19.94 18.28 3.27
C LEU A 65 20.98 17.19 2.98
N CYS A 66 20.92 16.07 3.71
CA CYS A 66 21.86 14.97 3.54
C CYS A 66 21.32 13.96 2.52
N THR A 67 21.97 13.86 1.35
CA THR A 67 21.52 12.98 0.27
C THR A 67 22.34 11.70 0.14
N ASP A 68 23.24 11.40 1.07
CA ASP A 68 24.16 10.25 1.01
C ASP A 68 23.44 8.89 1.00
N CYS A 69 22.23 8.85 1.56
CA CYS A 69 21.37 7.68 1.54
C CYS A 69 20.40 7.65 0.35
N CYS A 70 20.40 8.69 -0.50
CA CYS A 70 19.61 8.75 -1.72
C CYS A 70 20.39 8.11 -2.86
N SER A 71 19.84 7.06 -3.43
CA SER A 71 20.41 6.35 -4.57
C SER A 71 19.45 6.44 -5.75
N SER A 72 20.01 6.59 -6.96
CA SER A 72 19.25 6.46 -8.21
C SER A 72 18.96 5.01 -8.57
N SER A 73 19.63 4.05 -7.90
CA SER A 73 19.29 2.64 -7.94
C SER A 73 18.39 2.29 -6.75
N ASN A 74 17.44 1.37 -6.90
CA ASN A 74 16.54 0.92 -5.81
C ASN A 74 17.27 0.24 -4.63
N ASN A 75 18.61 0.22 -4.62
CA ASN A 75 19.42 -0.33 -3.56
C ASN A 75 19.63 0.67 -2.42
N ILE A 76 19.60 0.17 -1.18
CA ILE A 76 19.92 0.95 0.01
C ILE A 76 21.46 1.12 0.10
N PRO A 77 22.00 2.35 0.11
CA PRO A 77 23.43 2.57 0.22
C PRO A 77 24.04 1.97 1.50
N SER A 78 25.33 1.66 1.45
CA SER A 78 26.06 1.11 2.60
C SER A 78 25.98 2.04 3.82
N GLY A 79 25.68 1.45 4.98
CA GLY A 79 25.51 2.18 6.24
C GLY A 79 24.27 3.05 6.32
N CYS A 80 23.33 2.95 5.37
CA CYS A 80 22.05 3.66 5.41
C CYS A 80 20.89 2.79 5.88
N ASN A 81 21.03 1.46 5.95
CA ASN A 81 20.00 0.61 6.54
C ASN A 81 20.03 0.68 8.08
N ILE A 82 19.55 1.79 8.64
CA ILE A 82 19.60 2.09 10.08
C ILE A 82 18.19 2.22 10.67
N GLY A 83 18.01 1.67 11.87
CA GLY A 83 16.81 1.85 12.67
C GLY A 83 16.87 3.09 13.55
N LEU A 84 15.69 3.65 13.87
CA LEU A 84 15.55 4.76 14.81
C LEU A 84 15.66 4.26 16.26
N ARG A 85 16.49 4.93 17.07
CA ARG A 85 16.49 4.71 18.53
C ARG A 85 15.32 5.45 19.15
N GLU A 86 14.65 4.82 20.10
CA GLU A 86 13.44 5.39 20.72
C GLU A 86 13.66 6.78 21.33
N ASN A 87 14.79 6.96 22.02
CA ASN A 87 15.14 8.24 22.65
C ASN A 87 15.39 9.37 21.64
N ASP A 88 15.68 9.03 20.38
CA ASP A 88 15.94 10.00 19.32
C ASP A 88 14.62 10.40 18.59
N LEU A 89 13.49 9.76 18.88
CA LEU A 89 12.23 9.94 18.13
C LEU A 89 11.67 11.36 18.25
N SER A 90 11.55 11.88 19.48
CA SER A 90 10.95 13.20 19.69
C SER A 90 11.78 14.30 19.02
N ASP A 91 13.10 14.20 19.12
CA ASP A 91 14.02 15.14 18.50
C ASP A 91 13.97 15.06 16.97
N LEU A 92 13.99 13.85 16.41
CA LEU A 92 13.85 13.63 14.97
C LEU A 92 12.53 14.19 14.42
N PHE A 93 11.40 13.93 15.09
CA PHE A 93 10.09 14.42 14.66
C PHE A 93 10.00 15.93 14.76
N SER A 94 10.65 16.54 15.76
CA SER A 94 10.79 17.99 15.88
C SER A 94 11.54 18.59 14.68
N GLN A 95 12.61 17.93 14.20
CA GLN A 95 13.29 18.34 12.96
C GLN A 95 12.42 18.17 11.71
N GLY A 96 11.51 17.20 11.73
CA GLY A 96 10.46 17.04 10.71
C GLY A 96 9.32 18.06 10.82
N GLY A 97 9.35 18.96 11.80
CA GLY A 97 8.36 20.01 12.04
C GLY A 97 7.16 19.59 12.90
N PHE A 98 7.28 18.49 13.66
CA PHE A 98 6.22 17.99 14.54
C PHE A 98 6.64 18.00 16.00
N ASN A 99 5.79 18.53 16.89
CA ASN A 99 6.01 18.36 18.31
C ASN A 99 5.54 16.97 18.73
N ALA A 100 6.49 16.07 19.04
CA ALA A 100 6.22 14.70 19.44
C ALA A 100 6.42 14.51 20.95
N GLN A 101 5.47 13.85 21.61
CA GLN A 101 5.52 13.54 23.04
C GLN A 101 5.06 12.10 23.28
N GLU A 102 5.87 11.33 24.01
CA GLU A 102 5.50 9.98 24.44
C GLU A 102 4.28 10.05 25.36
N ILE A 103 3.33 9.14 25.18
CA ILE A 103 2.16 8.99 26.04
C ILE A 103 2.06 7.57 26.56
N ALA A 104 1.34 7.38 27.67
CA ALA A 104 1.15 6.06 28.24
C ALA A 104 0.31 5.17 27.31
N LEU A 105 0.76 3.92 27.09
CA LEU A 105 0.10 2.94 26.21
C LEU A 105 -1.36 2.67 26.58
N ASN A 106 -1.67 2.64 27.88
CA ASN A 106 -3.03 2.41 28.38
C ASN A 106 -4.03 3.44 27.85
N ASN A 107 -3.59 4.64 27.48
CA ASN A 107 -4.47 5.63 26.88
C ASN A 107 -5.03 5.20 25.51
N LEU A 108 -4.36 4.29 24.79
CA LEU A 108 -4.85 3.74 23.53
C LEU A 108 -6.00 2.74 23.70
N SER A 109 -6.39 2.42 24.94
CA SER A 109 -7.60 1.62 25.22
C SER A 109 -8.91 2.44 25.20
N SER A 110 -8.81 3.77 25.05
CA SER A 110 -9.97 4.66 24.92
C SER A 110 -10.06 5.23 23.50
N PHE A 111 -11.15 4.89 22.80
CA PHE A 111 -11.44 5.42 21.47
C PHE A 111 -11.58 6.95 21.49
N ASP A 112 -12.30 7.47 22.48
CA ASP A 112 -12.50 8.92 22.65
C ASP A 112 -11.20 9.65 22.92
N TYR A 113 -10.27 9.04 23.65
CA TYR A 113 -8.95 9.63 23.86
C TYR A 113 -8.17 9.75 22.55
N ILE A 114 -8.11 8.69 21.74
CA ILE A 114 -7.46 8.72 20.42
C ILE A 114 -8.10 9.79 19.53
N LYS A 115 -9.43 9.79 19.44
CA LYS A 115 -10.22 10.79 18.71
C LYS A 115 -9.89 12.22 19.16
N SER A 116 -9.84 12.46 20.47
CA SER A 116 -9.52 13.77 21.03
C SER A 116 -8.12 14.27 20.66
N ILE A 117 -7.11 13.39 20.64
CA ILE A 117 -5.76 13.75 20.20
C ILE A 117 -5.76 14.12 18.72
N LEU A 118 -6.34 13.28 17.86
CA LEU A 118 -6.34 13.51 16.41
C LEU A 118 -7.05 14.83 16.06
N ILE A 119 -8.14 15.16 16.76
CA ILE A 119 -8.86 16.43 16.59
C ILE A 119 -8.06 17.62 17.14
N SER A 120 -7.48 17.52 18.34
CA SER A 120 -6.83 18.69 18.97
C SER A 120 -5.43 18.98 18.43
N HIS A 121 -4.68 17.93 18.06
CA HIS A 121 -3.28 18.05 17.64
C HIS A 121 -3.13 18.14 16.12
N GLN A 122 -4.19 17.82 15.37
CA GLN A 122 -4.24 17.91 13.91
C GLN A 122 -3.08 17.20 13.20
N SER A 123 -2.59 16.12 13.79
CA SER A 123 -1.49 15.31 13.28
C SER A 123 -1.62 13.85 13.72
N PRO A 124 -1.07 12.88 12.96
CA PRO A 124 -1.08 11.47 13.31
C PRO A 124 -0.51 11.12 14.68
N ILE A 125 -0.98 10.01 15.24
CA ILE A 125 -0.34 9.38 16.40
C ILE A 125 0.65 8.33 15.87
N VAL A 126 1.87 8.38 16.36
CA VAL A 126 2.93 7.42 16.01
C VAL A 126 2.85 6.25 16.99
N ILE A 127 2.82 5.01 16.49
CA ILE A 127 2.85 3.81 17.32
C ILE A 127 4.04 2.94 16.93
N LYS A 128 4.79 2.49 17.93
CA LYS A 128 5.73 1.39 17.81
C LYS A 128 5.01 0.07 18.11
N LEU A 129 5.06 -0.85 17.17
CA LEU A 129 4.51 -2.20 17.26
C LEU A 129 5.64 -3.23 17.44
N ASN A 130 5.29 -4.36 18.05
CA ASN A 130 6.15 -5.55 18.09
C ASN A 130 5.56 -6.66 17.23
N ASN A 131 6.21 -6.92 16.10
CA ASN A 131 5.87 -7.98 15.18
C ASN A 131 6.85 -9.14 15.36
N ASN A 132 6.56 -10.04 16.30
CA ASN A 132 7.36 -11.25 16.56
C ASN A 132 8.85 -10.99 16.81
N GLY A 133 9.16 -9.98 17.63
CA GLY A 133 10.52 -9.57 17.97
C GLY A 133 11.09 -8.47 17.07
N ASN A 134 10.39 -8.08 16.01
CA ASN A 134 10.78 -6.95 15.16
C ASN A 134 9.96 -5.71 15.53
N SER A 135 10.65 -4.63 15.86
CA SER A 135 10.03 -3.32 16.05
C SER A 135 9.60 -2.71 14.72
N HIS A 136 8.37 -2.22 14.66
CA HIS A 136 7.80 -1.60 13.46
C HIS A 136 7.04 -0.32 13.81
N MET A 137 7.06 0.69 12.94
CA MET A 137 6.37 1.95 13.16
C MET A 137 5.16 2.07 12.24
N ASN A 138 4.00 2.36 12.84
CA ASN A 138 2.75 2.66 12.14
C ASN A 138 2.23 4.04 12.57
N LEU A 139 1.28 4.56 11.78
CA LEU A 139 0.56 5.79 12.11
C LEU A 139 -0.93 5.51 12.30
N ILE A 140 -1.52 6.15 13.32
CA ILE A 140 -2.97 6.39 13.37
C ILE A 140 -3.26 7.70 12.66
N ASN A 141 -3.96 7.62 11.53
CA ASN A 141 -4.21 8.75 10.64
C ASN A 141 -5.66 9.24 10.64
N GLY A 142 -6.52 8.64 11.46
CA GLY A 142 -7.94 8.90 11.42
C GLY A 142 -8.73 7.96 12.32
N PHE A 143 -10.03 8.20 12.36
CA PHE A 143 -11.00 7.42 13.12
C PHE A 143 -12.34 7.45 12.42
N GLY A 144 -13.25 6.55 12.78
CA GLY A 144 -14.63 6.67 12.36
C GLY A 144 -15.59 5.76 13.09
N GLU A 145 -16.87 6.05 12.91
CA GLU A 145 -17.96 5.36 13.58
C GLU A 145 -19.11 5.10 12.61
N PHE A 146 -19.67 3.90 12.65
CA PHE A 146 -20.89 3.53 11.92
C PHE A 146 -21.58 2.34 12.57
N ASN A 147 -22.89 2.43 12.77
CA ASN A 147 -23.72 1.37 13.34
C ASN A 147 -23.13 0.72 14.62
N ASN A 148 -22.68 1.56 15.56
CA ASN A 148 -22.00 1.18 16.81
C ASN A 148 -20.61 0.54 16.66
N CYS A 149 -20.08 0.46 15.44
CA CYS A 149 -18.72 0.02 15.19
C CYS A 149 -17.78 1.22 15.21
N GLN A 150 -16.72 1.13 16.01
CA GLN A 150 -15.67 2.14 16.12
C GLN A 150 -14.43 1.66 15.38
N TYR A 151 -13.81 2.55 14.61
CA TYR A 151 -12.69 2.22 13.74
C TYR A 151 -11.54 3.22 13.87
N ILE A 152 -10.31 2.72 13.81
CA ILE A 152 -9.09 3.51 13.78
C ILE A 152 -8.41 3.31 12.43
N LEU A 153 -8.08 4.40 11.73
CA LEU A 153 -7.36 4.34 10.47
C LEU A 153 -5.87 4.13 10.72
N LEU A 154 -5.34 2.99 10.30
CA LEU A 154 -3.92 2.66 10.43
C LEU A 154 -3.22 2.69 9.08
N SER A 155 -2.03 3.28 9.06
CA SER A 155 -1.10 3.23 7.95
C SER A 155 0.11 2.39 8.34
N ASP A 156 0.41 1.40 7.51
CA ASP A 156 1.51 0.45 7.70
C ASP A 156 2.47 0.54 6.50
N PRO A 157 3.70 1.04 6.68
CA PRO A 157 4.67 1.16 5.59
C PRO A 157 5.08 -0.16 4.91
N LEU A 158 4.82 -1.33 5.52
CA LEU A 158 5.16 -2.64 4.94
C LEU A 158 4.08 -3.14 3.97
N LYS A 159 2.87 -2.60 4.03
CA LYS A 159 1.77 -3.09 3.20
C LYS A 159 1.74 -2.35 1.87
N ASN A 160 1.60 -3.08 0.78
CA ASN A 160 1.32 -2.50 -0.54
C ASN A 160 -0.11 -1.95 -0.66
N ILE A 161 -0.95 -2.21 0.35
CA ILE A 161 -2.37 -1.84 0.39
C ILE A 161 -2.47 -0.64 1.33
N GLY A 162 -2.86 0.52 0.79
CA GLY A 162 -2.74 1.86 1.37
C GLY A 162 -2.99 2.01 2.88
N GLU A 163 -4.14 2.55 3.27
CA GLU A 163 -4.55 2.72 4.68
C GLU A 163 -5.75 1.82 4.96
N THR A 164 -5.83 1.24 6.16
CA THR A 164 -6.91 0.33 6.53
C THR A 164 -7.55 0.79 7.84
N TYR A 165 -8.87 0.87 7.87
CA TYR A 165 -9.62 1.06 9.10
C TYR A 165 -9.67 -0.27 9.85
N ILE A 166 -9.23 -0.27 11.10
CA ILE A 166 -9.24 -1.42 11.98
C ILE A 166 -10.26 -1.18 13.08
N GLU A 167 -11.14 -2.16 13.30
CA GLU A 167 -12.14 -2.11 14.37
C GLU A 167 -11.45 -1.96 15.73
N PHE A 168 -12.01 -1.12 16.60
CA PHE A 168 -11.34 -0.62 17.80
C PHE A 168 -11.02 -1.73 18.81
N SER A 169 -11.89 -2.72 19.00
CA SER A 169 -11.61 -3.87 19.86
C SER A 169 -10.46 -4.70 19.29
N HIS A 170 -10.43 -4.95 17.99
CA HIS A 170 -9.33 -5.64 17.33
C HIS A 170 -8.03 -4.84 17.38
N PHE A 171 -8.10 -3.51 17.23
CA PHE A 171 -6.95 -2.64 17.45
C PHE A 171 -6.43 -2.78 18.89
N THR A 172 -7.31 -2.76 19.88
CA THR A 172 -6.94 -2.80 21.31
C THR A 172 -6.28 -4.12 21.70
N TYR A 173 -6.87 -5.25 21.32
CA TYR A 173 -6.44 -6.58 21.79
C TYR A 173 -5.63 -7.38 20.77
N GLY A 174 -5.85 -7.16 19.47
CA GLY A 174 -5.23 -7.93 18.38
C GLY A 174 -3.90 -7.37 17.87
N ILE A 175 -3.50 -6.18 18.32
CA ILE A 175 -2.26 -5.52 17.89
C ILE A 175 -1.33 -5.31 19.09
N ASN A 176 -0.11 -5.84 18.99
CA ASN A 176 0.91 -5.71 20.02
C ASN A 176 1.63 -4.36 19.93
N LYS A 177 1.35 -3.46 20.88
CA LYS A 177 1.83 -2.07 20.93
C LYS A 177 2.90 -1.96 22.02
N GLU A 178 4.04 -1.37 21.69
CA GLU A 178 5.16 -1.18 22.63
C GLU A 178 5.26 0.25 23.16
N LYS A 179 5.13 1.24 22.29
CA LYS A 179 5.21 2.66 22.64
C LYS A 179 4.36 3.51 21.71
N VAL A 180 4.02 4.70 22.15
CA VAL A 180 3.16 5.61 21.42
C VAL A 180 3.54 7.07 21.67
N TRP A 181 3.50 7.88 20.62
CA TRP A 181 3.73 9.31 20.68
C TRP A 181 2.56 10.02 20.03
N LYS A 182 2.01 11.01 20.74
CA LYS A 182 1.15 12.00 20.08
C LYS A 182 2.05 12.99 19.35
N THR A 183 1.64 13.43 18.18
CA THR A 183 2.33 14.50 17.45
C THR A 183 1.37 15.65 17.23
N ALA A 184 1.89 16.87 17.13
CA ALA A 184 1.09 18.08 16.88
C ALA A 184 1.67 18.91 15.75
N LEU A 185 0.77 19.53 14.97
CA LEU A 185 1.08 20.50 13.93
C LEU A 185 0.10 21.68 14.01
N ASN A 186 0.60 22.90 13.83
CA ASN A 186 -0.21 24.13 13.88
C ASN A 186 -0.99 24.38 12.58
N SER A 187 -1.75 23.41 12.11
CA SER A 187 -2.64 23.55 10.93
C SER A 187 -3.86 22.65 11.07
N HIS A 188 -4.97 22.97 10.41
CA HIS A 188 -6.16 22.12 10.40
C HIS A 188 -6.09 21.15 9.21
N ASN A 189 -5.88 19.86 9.48
CA ASN A 189 -5.63 18.84 8.46
C ASN A 189 -6.66 17.70 8.48
N LEU A 190 -7.44 17.56 9.56
CA LEU A 190 -8.40 16.47 9.68
C LEU A 190 -9.70 16.81 8.93
N VAL A 191 -10.12 15.93 8.02
CA VAL A 191 -11.34 16.10 7.21
C VAL A 191 -12.17 14.83 7.19
N LYS A 192 -13.41 14.93 6.69
CA LYS A 192 -14.23 13.75 6.38
C LYS A 192 -13.56 12.89 5.30
N ASP A 193 -13.61 11.57 5.47
CA ASP A 193 -13.02 10.63 4.52
C ASP A 193 -13.91 10.43 3.28
N LYS A 194 -13.66 11.28 2.27
CA LYS A 194 -14.39 11.24 0.98
C LYS A 194 -14.11 9.98 0.16
N LEU A 195 -12.96 9.33 0.34
CA LEU A 195 -12.61 8.12 -0.42
C LEU A 195 -13.42 6.92 0.06
N LEU A 196 -13.56 6.78 1.39
CA LEU A 196 -14.42 5.77 1.96
C LEU A 196 -15.90 6.04 1.63
N GLU A 197 -16.33 7.31 1.71
CA GLU A 197 -17.69 7.72 1.30
C GLU A 197 -17.99 7.32 -0.16
N SER A 198 -17.08 7.64 -1.09
CA SER A 198 -17.21 7.26 -2.51
C SER A 198 -17.25 5.73 -2.70
N SER A 199 -16.44 4.98 -1.94
CA SER A 199 -16.41 3.52 -2.01
C SER A 199 -17.73 2.90 -1.51
N ILE A 200 -18.33 3.50 -0.47
CA ILE A 200 -19.64 3.09 0.05
C ILE A 200 -20.73 3.35 -0.98
N GLU A 201 -20.82 4.58 -1.52
CA GLU A 201 -21.80 4.94 -2.54
C GLU A 201 -21.71 4.00 -3.77
N PHE A 202 -20.49 3.66 -4.18
CA PHE A 202 -20.23 2.73 -5.27
C PHE A 202 -20.80 1.32 -4.99
N ILE A 203 -20.60 0.79 -3.78
CA ILE A 203 -21.13 -0.52 -3.38
C ILE A 203 -22.65 -0.48 -3.18
N GLU A 204 -23.17 0.57 -2.56
CA GLU A 204 -24.62 0.75 -2.33
C GLU A 204 -25.37 0.70 -3.66
N LYS A 205 -24.90 1.44 -4.66
CA LYS A 205 -25.48 1.42 -6.00
C LYS A 205 -25.50 0.02 -6.61
N PHE A 206 -24.41 -0.74 -6.49
CA PHE A 206 -24.36 -2.12 -6.96
C PHE A 206 -25.37 -3.03 -6.24
N ILE A 207 -25.48 -2.89 -4.92
CA ILE A 207 -26.43 -3.67 -4.12
C ILE A 207 -27.86 -3.36 -4.55
N GLU A 208 -28.21 -2.08 -4.69
CA GLU A 208 -29.53 -1.63 -5.12
C GLU A 208 -29.90 -2.15 -6.52
N GLU A 209 -29.00 -2.03 -7.49
CA GLU A 209 -29.27 -2.38 -8.89
C GLU A 209 -29.26 -3.90 -9.15
N HIS A 210 -28.49 -4.67 -8.37
CA HIS A 210 -28.21 -6.07 -8.72
C HIS A 210 -28.52 -7.09 -7.64
N ILE A 211 -28.65 -6.68 -6.37
CA ILE A 211 -28.72 -7.56 -5.20
C ILE A 211 -29.95 -7.29 -4.32
N ALA A 212 -30.68 -6.19 -4.53
CA ALA A 212 -31.80 -5.78 -3.67
C ALA A 212 -32.80 -6.90 -3.36
N ASN A 213 -33.11 -7.75 -4.35
CA ASN A 213 -34.05 -8.86 -4.24
C ASN A 213 -33.42 -10.18 -3.77
N SER A 214 -32.12 -10.22 -3.46
CA SER A 214 -31.45 -11.43 -2.96
C SER A 214 -31.98 -11.81 -1.57
N GLU A 215 -32.19 -13.10 -1.34
CA GLU A 215 -32.53 -13.61 0.00
C GLU A 215 -31.30 -13.63 0.93
N ASP A 216 -30.09 -13.62 0.35
CA ASP A 216 -28.84 -13.69 1.09
C ASP A 216 -28.49 -12.32 1.70
N GLN A 217 -28.66 -12.21 3.01
CA GLN A 217 -28.39 -10.98 3.76
C GLN A 217 -26.89 -10.62 3.77
N SER A 218 -25.99 -11.58 3.57
CA SER A 218 -24.54 -11.30 3.54
C SER A 218 -24.18 -10.42 2.35
N LEU A 219 -24.83 -10.60 1.21
CA LEU A 219 -24.61 -9.79 0.00
C LEU A 219 -25.19 -8.37 0.12
N LYS A 220 -26.04 -8.11 1.12
CA LYS A 220 -26.62 -6.77 1.35
C LYS A 220 -25.79 -5.92 2.30
N LYS A 221 -24.76 -6.50 2.93
CA LYS A 221 -23.92 -5.80 3.91
C LYS A 221 -22.73 -5.13 3.22
N ILE A 222 -22.75 -3.80 3.12
CA ILE A 222 -21.66 -2.99 2.54
C ILE A 222 -20.30 -3.34 3.15
N TRP A 223 -20.24 -3.57 4.46
CA TRP A 223 -18.98 -3.91 5.13
C TRP A 223 -18.35 -5.21 4.65
N ASN A 224 -19.12 -6.20 4.21
CA ASN A 224 -18.57 -7.44 3.70
C ASN A 224 -17.69 -7.20 2.45
N TYR A 225 -18.11 -6.25 1.60
CA TYR A 225 -17.37 -5.82 0.42
C TYR A 225 -16.09 -5.06 0.81
N LEU A 226 -16.20 -4.06 1.69
CA LEU A 226 -15.04 -3.24 2.10
C LEU A 226 -14.04 -4.02 2.96
N GLY A 227 -14.51 -5.00 3.73
CA GLY A 227 -13.68 -5.90 4.51
C GLY A 227 -13.12 -7.08 3.70
N HIS A 228 -13.49 -7.23 2.43
CA HIS A 228 -12.97 -8.31 1.59
C HIS A 228 -11.43 -8.25 1.51
N ARG A 229 -10.80 -9.44 1.52
CA ARG A 229 -9.33 -9.57 1.52
C ARG A 229 -8.66 -8.96 0.28
N ASP A 230 -9.44 -8.86 -0.79
CA ASP A 230 -9.01 -8.36 -2.08
C ASP A 230 -10.02 -7.30 -2.55
N PRO A 231 -9.78 -6.01 -2.21
CA PRO A 231 -10.68 -4.91 -2.59
C PRO A 231 -10.77 -4.71 -4.11
N SER A 232 -9.73 -5.08 -4.85
CA SER A 232 -9.68 -4.90 -6.29
C SER A 232 -10.49 -5.95 -7.04
N PHE A 233 -10.50 -7.20 -6.56
CA PHE A 233 -11.44 -8.22 -7.04
C PHE A 233 -12.90 -7.75 -6.90
N ILE A 234 -13.24 -7.12 -5.77
CA ILE A 234 -14.57 -6.55 -5.54
C ILE A 234 -14.87 -5.43 -6.53
N ALA A 235 -14.00 -4.42 -6.59
CA ALA A 235 -14.20 -3.23 -7.41
C ALA A 235 -14.41 -3.59 -8.89
N GLN A 236 -13.56 -4.47 -9.40
CA GLN A 236 -13.62 -4.93 -10.79
C GLN A 236 -14.91 -5.72 -11.08
N GLY A 237 -15.26 -6.69 -10.22
CA GLY A 237 -16.48 -7.48 -10.41
C GLY A 237 -17.75 -6.62 -10.39
N ILE A 238 -17.82 -5.62 -9.51
CA ILE A 238 -18.93 -4.65 -9.49
C ILE A 238 -18.99 -3.87 -10.81
N LEU A 239 -17.86 -3.33 -11.29
CA LEU A 239 -17.82 -2.54 -12.51
C LEU A 239 -18.26 -3.33 -13.75
N GLU A 240 -17.83 -4.57 -13.89
CA GLU A 240 -18.16 -5.41 -15.05
C GLU A 240 -19.66 -5.72 -15.11
N ILE A 241 -20.25 -6.08 -13.96
CA ILE A 241 -21.68 -6.33 -13.86
C ILE A 241 -22.46 -5.04 -14.16
N SER A 242 -22.04 -3.92 -13.58
CA SER A 242 -22.72 -2.62 -13.73
C SER A 242 -22.63 -2.08 -15.17
N ASN A 243 -21.51 -2.31 -15.85
CA ASN A 243 -21.29 -1.87 -17.23
C ASN A 243 -21.90 -2.82 -18.28
N LYS A 244 -22.60 -3.89 -17.86
CA LYS A 244 -23.24 -4.88 -18.73
C LYS A 244 -22.28 -5.45 -19.79
N ARG A 245 -20.98 -5.53 -19.48
CA ARG A 245 -19.96 -6.01 -20.42
C ARG A 245 -19.90 -7.54 -20.51
N GLU A 246 -20.67 -8.27 -19.70
CA GLU A 246 -20.61 -9.73 -19.63
C GLU A 246 -21.97 -10.45 -19.66
N ASP A 247 -21.88 -11.75 -19.98
CA ASP A 247 -22.93 -12.76 -20.06
C ASP A 247 -23.53 -13.07 -18.67
N ILE A 248 -24.78 -13.54 -18.62
CA ILE A 248 -25.54 -13.80 -17.38
C ILE A 248 -24.76 -14.76 -16.44
N GLY A 249 -24.01 -15.72 -17.00
CA GLY A 249 -23.25 -16.71 -16.24
C GLY A 249 -22.17 -16.12 -15.32
N TYR A 250 -21.48 -15.07 -15.76
CA TYR A 250 -20.42 -14.47 -14.96
C TYR A 250 -20.94 -13.81 -13.67
N LYS A 251 -22.07 -13.10 -13.77
CA LYS A 251 -22.71 -12.47 -12.60
C LYS A 251 -23.01 -13.53 -11.54
N GLU A 252 -23.57 -14.67 -11.95
CA GLU A 252 -23.89 -15.76 -11.02
C GLU A 252 -22.64 -16.33 -10.34
N GLU A 253 -21.59 -16.61 -11.11
CA GLU A 253 -20.30 -17.10 -10.57
C GLU A 253 -19.68 -16.13 -9.58
N PHE A 254 -19.66 -14.83 -9.91
CA PHE A 254 -19.14 -13.79 -9.02
C PHE A 254 -19.92 -13.75 -7.71
N LEU A 255 -21.25 -13.77 -7.76
CA LEU A 255 -22.09 -13.76 -6.57
C LEU A 255 -21.94 -15.04 -5.73
N ILE A 256 -21.84 -16.21 -6.34
CA ILE A 256 -21.58 -17.48 -5.62
C ILE A 256 -20.25 -17.37 -4.85
N LYS A 257 -19.21 -16.84 -5.50
CA LYS A 257 -17.91 -16.65 -4.84
C LYS A 257 -17.99 -15.65 -3.70
N LEU A 258 -18.68 -14.52 -3.87
CA LEU A 258 -18.87 -13.55 -2.78
C LEU A 258 -19.60 -14.17 -1.59
N LYS A 259 -20.70 -14.91 -1.83
CA LYS A 259 -21.45 -15.57 -0.76
C LYS A 259 -20.56 -16.51 0.03
N ARG A 260 -19.77 -17.34 -0.66
CA ARG A 260 -18.81 -18.24 -0.01
C ARG A 260 -17.80 -17.45 0.83
N ASP A 261 -17.12 -16.47 0.23
CA ASP A 261 -16.07 -15.70 0.90
C ASP A 261 -16.63 -14.84 2.06
N PHE A 262 -17.89 -14.41 2.01
CA PHE A 262 -18.58 -13.68 3.09
C PHE A 262 -19.07 -14.60 4.22
N ASN A 263 -19.53 -15.80 3.90
CA ASN A 263 -20.00 -16.78 4.89
C ASN A 263 -18.86 -17.52 5.59
N GLU A 264 -17.70 -17.69 4.94
CA GLU A 264 -16.49 -18.24 5.56
C GLU A 264 -15.92 -17.32 6.65
N LYS A 265 -16.22 -16.02 6.59
CA LYS A 265 -15.91 -15.06 7.65
C LYS A 265 -16.95 -15.14 8.77
N PHE A 266 -16.92 -16.23 9.52
CA PHE A 266 -17.61 -16.30 10.82
C PHE A 266 -16.92 -15.34 11.80
N LEU A 267 -17.46 -14.13 11.95
CA LEU A 267 -17.21 -13.32 13.12
C LEU A 267 -18.55 -13.00 13.78
N GLU A 268 -18.69 -13.45 15.03
CA GLU A 268 -19.78 -13.08 15.91
C GLU A 268 -19.74 -11.55 16.14
N GLY A 269 -20.49 -10.79 15.35
CA GLY A 269 -20.57 -9.34 15.49
C GLY A 269 -21.12 -8.63 14.24
N ASN A 270 -21.55 -7.37 14.41
CA ASN A 270 -22.01 -6.52 13.31
C ASN A 270 -20.88 -5.72 12.64
N CYS A 271 -19.64 -5.85 13.12
CA CYS A 271 -18.50 -5.04 12.72
C CYS A 271 -17.42 -5.90 12.04
N GLU A 272 -17.01 -5.53 10.83
CA GLU A 272 -15.84 -6.14 10.20
C GLU A 272 -14.57 -5.70 10.92
N GLN A 273 -13.64 -6.62 11.18
CA GLN A 273 -12.37 -6.32 11.88
C GLN A 273 -11.49 -5.33 11.13
N LYS A 274 -11.50 -5.38 9.80
CA LYS A 274 -10.69 -4.55 8.92
C LYS A 274 -11.54 -4.18 7.72
N ILE A 275 -11.57 -2.88 7.38
CA ILE A 275 -12.23 -2.37 6.17
C ILE A 275 -11.24 -1.51 5.40
N ASN A 276 -11.20 -1.72 4.09
CA ASN A 276 -10.36 -0.93 3.20
C ASN A 276 -11.02 0.44 2.97
N LYS A 277 -10.20 1.49 3.03
CA LYS A 277 -10.64 2.86 2.77
C LYS A 277 -10.99 3.10 1.30
N ASP A 278 -10.28 2.41 0.39
CA ASP A 278 -10.36 2.65 -1.05
C ASP A 278 -10.65 1.35 -1.83
N LEU A 279 -11.72 1.43 -2.61
CA LEU A 279 -12.09 0.61 -3.77
C LEU A 279 -11.08 0.65 -4.93
N VAL A 280 -9.84 0.14 -4.80
CA VAL A 280 -8.87 0.24 -5.91
C VAL A 280 -9.30 -0.63 -7.11
N VAL A 281 -9.84 0.02 -8.14
CA VAL A 281 -9.98 -0.55 -9.48
C VAL A 281 -8.60 -0.54 -10.12
N TYR A 282 -7.98 -1.71 -10.30
CA TYR A 282 -6.86 -1.79 -11.23
C TYR A 282 -7.46 -1.56 -12.62
N THR A 283 -7.24 -0.38 -13.19
CA THR A 283 -7.46 -0.15 -14.63
C THR A 283 -6.84 -1.32 -15.38
N ASP A 284 -7.61 -1.94 -16.29
CA ASP A 284 -7.23 -3.10 -17.11
C ASP A 284 -5.71 -3.26 -17.19
N VAL A 285 -5.18 -4.23 -16.43
CA VAL A 285 -3.74 -4.45 -16.34
C VAL A 285 -3.30 -5.12 -17.63
N ASN A 286 -3.12 -4.31 -18.68
CA ASN A 286 -2.53 -4.75 -19.94
C ASN A 286 -1.07 -5.20 -19.75
N PHE A 287 -0.48 -4.99 -18.56
CA PHE A 287 0.90 -5.33 -18.27
C PHE A 287 1.13 -5.79 -16.82
N ILE A 288 1.47 -7.06 -16.63
CA ILE A 288 1.79 -7.71 -15.36
C ILE A 288 3.30 -7.93 -15.28
N HIS A 289 3.92 -7.47 -14.19
CA HIS A 289 5.34 -7.67 -13.99
C HIS A 289 5.65 -9.17 -13.79
N GLU A 290 6.78 -9.66 -14.33
CA GLU A 290 7.09 -11.11 -14.36
C GLU A 290 7.05 -11.76 -12.96
N ASN A 291 7.61 -11.08 -11.95
CA ASN A 291 7.61 -11.53 -10.55
C ASN A 291 6.21 -11.64 -9.92
N GLN A 292 5.17 -11.13 -10.58
CA GLN A 292 3.78 -11.21 -10.14
C GLN A 292 2.99 -12.31 -10.88
N LEU A 293 3.61 -13.04 -11.82
CA LEU A 293 3.00 -14.16 -12.52
C LEU A 293 2.89 -15.38 -11.61
N ASN A 294 1.86 -15.39 -10.75
CA ASN A 294 1.52 -16.50 -9.89
C ASN A 294 -0.01 -16.69 -9.84
N ILE A 295 -0.44 -17.90 -9.44
CA ILE A 295 -1.86 -18.27 -9.36
C ILE A 295 -2.60 -17.41 -8.32
N GLU A 296 -1.91 -16.93 -7.29
CA GLU A 296 -2.49 -16.06 -6.27
C GLU A 296 -2.96 -14.71 -6.87
N ASN A 297 -2.34 -14.26 -7.95
CA ASN A 297 -2.70 -13.07 -8.72
C ASN A 297 -3.68 -13.36 -9.88
N LYS A 298 -4.34 -14.54 -9.91
CA LYS A 298 -5.17 -14.99 -11.05
C LYS A 298 -6.23 -13.99 -11.52
N TYR A 299 -6.80 -13.21 -10.61
CA TYR A 299 -7.83 -12.21 -10.95
C TYR A 299 -7.29 -11.03 -11.78
N LYS A 300 -5.98 -10.73 -11.70
CA LYS A 300 -5.31 -9.76 -12.58
C LYS A 300 -5.09 -10.31 -13.99
N ILE A 301 -4.95 -11.63 -14.12
CA ILE A 301 -4.61 -12.35 -15.35
C ILE A 301 -5.86 -12.80 -16.12
N LEU A 302 -6.94 -13.15 -15.40
CA LEU A 302 -8.14 -13.79 -15.97
C LEU A 302 -8.99 -12.90 -16.91
N ARG A 303 -8.69 -11.62 -17.10
CA ARG A 303 -9.67 -10.66 -17.69
C ARG A 303 -9.15 -9.75 -18.82
N GLY A 304 -8.43 -10.31 -19.79
CA GLY A 304 -8.02 -9.63 -21.03
C GLY A 304 -6.58 -9.93 -21.43
N ASP A 305 -6.08 -9.38 -22.55
CA ASP A 305 -4.71 -9.56 -23.11
C ASP A 305 -3.60 -9.11 -22.13
N ALA A 306 -3.52 -9.70 -20.95
CA ALA A 306 -2.53 -9.38 -19.94
C ALA A 306 -1.16 -9.72 -20.52
N GLN A 307 -0.32 -8.71 -20.66
CA GLN A 307 1.02 -8.91 -21.19
C GLN A 307 2.01 -8.94 -20.07
N SER A 308 3.10 -9.67 -20.23
CA SER A 308 4.26 -9.55 -19.36
C SER A 308 5.50 -9.42 -20.21
N TYR A 309 6.57 -8.88 -19.62
CA TYR A 309 7.86 -8.77 -20.27
C TYR A 309 8.92 -9.40 -19.38
N ILE A 310 9.64 -10.36 -19.95
CA ILE A 310 10.74 -11.05 -19.31
C ILE A 310 12.01 -10.32 -19.74
N GLU A 311 12.50 -9.45 -18.85
CA GLU A 311 13.53 -8.46 -19.15
C GLU A 311 14.84 -9.10 -19.63
N ASP A 312 15.28 -10.17 -18.96
CA ASP A 312 16.53 -10.88 -19.26
C ASP A 312 16.58 -11.45 -20.68
N TYR A 313 15.42 -11.59 -21.32
CA TYR A 313 15.26 -12.27 -22.61
C TYR A 313 14.60 -11.39 -23.68
N ALA A 314 14.37 -10.11 -23.40
CA ALA A 314 13.61 -9.19 -24.25
C ALA A 314 12.33 -9.78 -24.84
N THR A 315 11.61 -10.55 -24.03
CA THR A 315 10.49 -11.36 -24.52
C THR A 315 9.19 -10.87 -23.92
N ARG A 316 8.25 -10.50 -24.79
CA ARG A 316 6.89 -10.11 -24.43
C ARG A 316 5.95 -11.29 -24.63
N ILE A 317 5.11 -11.54 -23.65
CA ILE A 317 4.14 -12.64 -23.64
C ILE A 317 2.74 -12.12 -23.34
N ASN A 318 1.72 -12.74 -23.92
CA ASN A 318 0.36 -12.72 -23.41
C ASN A 318 0.25 -13.79 -22.32
N VAL A 319 -0.59 -13.55 -21.33
CA VAL A 319 -0.80 -14.39 -20.15
C VAL A 319 -2.30 -14.62 -19.97
N GLU A 320 -2.69 -15.84 -19.66
CA GLU A 320 -4.05 -16.22 -19.29
C GLU A 320 -4.00 -17.30 -18.19
N ILE A 321 -5.13 -17.56 -17.51
CA ILE A 321 -5.27 -18.69 -16.59
C ILE A 321 -6.22 -19.71 -17.21
N ARG A 322 -5.80 -20.98 -17.29
CA ARG A 322 -6.66 -22.12 -17.68
C ARG A 322 -6.48 -23.24 -16.68
N ASP A 323 -7.59 -23.79 -16.17
CA ASP A 323 -7.59 -24.93 -15.24
C ASP A 323 -6.66 -24.74 -14.02
N GLU A 324 -6.68 -23.53 -13.44
CA GLU A 324 -5.79 -23.11 -12.33
C GLU A 324 -4.29 -23.09 -12.65
N GLU A 325 -3.91 -23.17 -13.92
CA GLU A 325 -2.53 -23.01 -14.39
C GLU A 325 -2.33 -21.70 -15.16
N ILE A 326 -1.11 -21.19 -15.15
CA ILE A 326 -0.73 -20.01 -15.95
C ILE A 326 -0.33 -20.49 -17.34
N TRP A 327 -0.99 -19.95 -18.35
CA TRP A 327 -0.72 -20.18 -19.76
C TRP A 327 -0.20 -18.90 -20.39
N VAL A 328 0.75 -19.05 -21.31
CA VAL A 328 1.41 -17.92 -21.95
C VAL A 328 1.56 -18.13 -23.45
N LYS A 329 1.52 -17.04 -24.20
CA LYS A 329 1.76 -17.02 -25.65
C LYS A 329 2.75 -15.92 -25.99
N PRO A 330 3.91 -16.22 -26.58
CA PRO A 330 4.86 -15.20 -26.98
C PRO A 330 4.29 -14.25 -28.03
N ILE A 331 4.46 -12.94 -27.81
CA ILE A 331 4.04 -11.87 -28.72
C ILE A 331 5.23 -11.40 -29.55
N SER A 332 6.36 -11.13 -28.88
CA SER A 332 7.58 -10.63 -29.50
C SER A 332 8.80 -11.12 -28.74
N PHE A 333 9.83 -11.54 -29.46
CA PHE A 333 11.10 -12.03 -28.91
C PHE A 333 12.20 -11.90 -29.98
N PRO A 334 13.49 -11.95 -29.61
CA PRO A 334 14.60 -11.93 -30.56
C PRO A 334 14.47 -13.00 -31.66
N LYS A 335 14.83 -12.64 -32.90
CA LYS A 335 14.58 -13.46 -34.10
C LYS A 335 15.30 -14.82 -34.08
N ASP A 336 16.39 -14.91 -33.33
CA ASP A 336 17.24 -16.09 -33.18
C ASP A 336 16.76 -17.05 -32.08
N TYR A 337 15.74 -16.68 -31.30
CA TYR A 337 15.19 -17.55 -30.27
C TYR A 337 14.33 -18.66 -30.87
N ILE A 338 14.48 -19.88 -30.35
CA ILE A 338 13.68 -21.04 -30.76
C ILE A 338 12.54 -21.22 -29.76
N LEU A 339 11.44 -20.51 -29.99
CA LEU A 339 10.24 -20.55 -29.15
C LEU A 339 9.00 -20.93 -29.95
N LYS A 340 8.10 -21.65 -29.31
CA LYS A 340 6.77 -21.93 -29.86
C LYS A 340 5.89 -20.68 -29.73
N SER A 341 5.19 -20.32 -30.80
CA SER A 341 4.30 -19.16 -30.86
C SER A 341 2.85 -19.45 -30.42
N GLU A 342 2.58 -20.68 -29.97
CA GLU A 342 1.29 -21.15 -29.47
C GLU A 342 1.16 -20.96 -27.95
N TRP A 343 -0.07 -21.04 -27.45
CA TRP A 343 -0.35 -21.05 -26.02
C TRP A 343 0.26 -22.30 -25.37
N GLN A 344 1.00 -22.12 -24.29
CA GLN A 344 1.62 -23.21 -23.54
C GLN A 344 1.71 -22.88 -22.05
N ASN A 345 1.81 -23.90 -21.20
CA ASN A 345 2.02 -23.71 -19.77
C ASN A 345 3.28 -22.86 -19.48
N TYR A 346 3.17 -21.91 -18.55
CA TYR A 346 4.21 -20.92 -18.23
C TYR A 346 5.57 -21.55 -17.91
N TYR A 347 5.61 -22.62 -17.12
CA TYR A 347 6.86 -23.26 -16.73
C TYR A 347 7.54 -23.98 -17.90
N THR A 348 6.75 -24.52 -18.82
CA THR A 348 7.26 -25.13 -20.06
C THR A 348 7.85 -24.06 -20.97
N PHE A 349 7.14 -22.93 -21.13
CA PHE A 349 7.65 -21.78 -21.86
C PHE A 349 8.97 -21.26 -21.27
N LEU A 350 9.02 -21.03 -19.94
CA LEU A 350 10.20 -20.50 -19.26
C LEU A 350 11.41 -21.43 -19.41
N SER A 351 11.19 -22.74 -19.32
CA SER A 351 12.24 -23.75 -19.53
C SER A 351 12.80 -23.74 -20.96
N ALA A 352 11.97 -23.43 -21.97
CA ALA A 352 12.42 -23.25 -23.34
C ALA A 352 13.15 -21.90 -23.50
N LEU A 353 12.63 -20.83 -22.91
CA LEU A 353 13.22 -19.51 -22.93
C LEU A 353 14.64 -19.49 -22.35
N HIS A 354 14.85 -20.16 -21.21
CA HIS A 354 16.14 -20.26 -20.55
C HIS A 354 17.24 -20.97 -21.35
N LYS A 355 16.90 -21.68 -22.43
CA LYS A 355 17.88 -22.27 -23.36
C LYS A 355 18.43 -21.27 -24.36
N ASN A 356 17.81 -20.08 -24.47
CA ASN A 356 18.23 -19.01 -25.35
C ASN A 356 19.19 -18.06 -24.60
N PRO A 357 20.05 -17.31 -25.32
CA PRO A 357 20.98 -16.39 -24.68
C PRO A 357 20.23 -15.21 -24.04
N LYS A 358 20.55 -14.89 -22.80
CA LYS A 358 20.06 -13.66 -22.15
C LYS A 358 20.55 -12.44 -22.92
N ILE A 359 19.69 -11.45 -23.09
CA ILE A 359 20.10 -10.19 -23.70
C ILE A 359 21.01 -9.42 -22.75
N SER A 360 22.08 -8.88 -23.31
CA SER A 360 22.91 -7.91 -22.61
C SER A 360 22.43 -6.53 -23.02
N TYR A 361 21.74 -5.82 -22.12
CA TYR A 361 21.50 -4.41 -22.32
C TYR A 361 22.86 -3.71 -22.39
N PHE A 362 23.02 -2.74 -23.31
CA PHE A 362 24.10 -1.77 -23.17
C PHE A 362 23.87 -1.06 -21.84
N LYS A 363 24.57 -1.50 -20.80
CA LYS A 363 24.80 -0.66 -19.63
C LYS A 363 25.45 0.59 -20.21
N THR A 364 24.79 1.74 -20.11
CA THR A 364 25.50 3.02 -20.28
C THR A 364 26.54 3.07 -19.17
N GLU A 365 27.70 2.48 -19.45
CA GLU A 365 28.89 2.65 -18.66
C GLU A 365 29.22 4.14 -18.67
N LYS A 366 29.27 4.72 -17.48
CA LYS A 366 29.97 5.97 -17.16
C LYS A 366 29.69 7.14 -18.11
N ARG A 367 28.91 8.13 -17.63
CA ARG A 367 29.12 9.49 -18.12
C ARG A 367 30.60 9.85 -17.95
N LEU A 368 31.23 10.08 -19.10
CA LEU A 368 32.59 10.54 -19.32
C LEU A 368 32.94 11.74 -18.42
N PRO A 369 34.22 11.96 -18.11
CA PRO A 369 34.68 13.13 -17.36
C PRO A 369 34.25 14.44 -18.05
N PRO A 370 34.18 15.56 -17.31
CA PRO A 370 33.76 16.83 -17.86
C PRO A 370 34.64 17.22 -19.05
N LEU A 371 34.01 17.67 -20.13
CA LEU A 371 34.67 18.40 -21.21
C LEU A 371 35.19 19.73 -20.63
N GLU A 372 36.38 19.70 -20.05
CA GLU A 372 37.22 20.89 -19.93
C GLU A 372 37.87 21.15 -21.28
N GLY A 373 37.69 22.38 -21.79
CA GLY A 373 38.60 22.97 -22.76
C GLY A 373 38.23 22.82 -24.24
N MET A 374 37.19 23.52 -24.67
CA MET A 374 37.30 24.28 -25.92
C MET A 374 37.21 25.76 -25.60
N ALA A 375 38.39 26.34 -25.44
CA ALA A 375 38.59 27.78 -25.40
C ALA A 375 38.22 28.38 -26.77
N ILE A 376 37.55 29.51 -26.69
CA ILE A 376 37.33 30.44 -27.78
C ILE A 376 38.68 31.07 -28.14
N ALA A 377 39.10 30.93 -29.39
CA ALA A 377 39.87 31.91 -30.16
C ALA A 377 39.65 31.64 -31.65
#